data_AF-A0A133UM46-F1
#
_entry.id   AF-A0A133UM46-F1
#
_cell.length_a   1.000
_cell.length_b   1.000
_cell.length_c   1.000
_cell.angle_alpha   90.00
_cell.angle_beta   90.00
_cell.angle_gamma   90.00
#
_symmetry.space_group_name_H-M   'P 1'
#
loop_
_entity.id
_entity.type
_entity.pdbx_description
1 polymer ?
#
loop_
_entity_poly.entity_id
_entity_poly.type
_entity_poly.pdbx_seq_one_letter_code
_entity_poly.pdbx_strand_id
1 'polypeptide(L)'
;MVDVIIIGAGPAGLFAARELVDKSDFSIKFVEKGKPVEERAETLGSQPETGPPAAQGVGGMGLTSNGVLNIDFSGSNLCLC
;
A
#
# COMPACT_ATOMS: atom_id res chain seq x y z
N MET A 1 -5.25 19.89 12.60
CA MET A 1 -4.03 19.33 13.22
C MET A 1 -4.00 17.83 12.90
N VAL A 2 -2.81 17.23 12.82
CA VAL A 2 -2.64 15.81 12.49
C VAL A 2 -1.83 15.20 13.61
N ASP A 3 -2.31 14.11 14.18
CA ASP A 3 -1.66 13.45 15.31
C ASP A 3 -0.64 12.41 14.79
N VAL A 4 -0.95 11.76 13.66
CA VAL A 4 -0.11 10.73 13.07
C VAL A 4 0.01 10.91 11.55
N ILE A 5 1.23 10.83 11.03
CA ILE A 5 1.50 10.77 9.59
C ILE A 5 2.09 9.39 9.26
N ILE A 6 1.47 8.70 8.31
CA ILE A 6 1.94 7.41 7.79
C ILE A 6 2.49 7.64 6.38
N ILE A 7 3.77 7.31 6.19
CA ILE A 7 4.44 7.42 4.89
C ILE A 7 4.42 6.04 4.24
N GLY A 8 3.76 5.94 3.09
CA GLY A 8 3.51 4.68 2.38
C GLY A 8 2.13 4.10 2.70
N ALA A 9 1.26 4.11 1.70
CA ALA A 9 -0.09 3.57 1.79
C ALA A 9 -0.19 2.11 1.32
N GLY A 10 0.89 1.33 1.50
CA GLY A 10 0.91 -0.12 1.23
C GLY A 10 0.25 -0.94 2.34
N PRO A 11 0.31 -2.29 2.28
CA PRO A 11 -0.35 -3.15 3.26
C PRO A 11 0.04 -2.82 4.70
N ALA A 12 1.34 -2.68 4.98
CA ALA A 12 1.83 -2.35 6.32
C ALA A 12 1.28 -1.01 6.84
N GLY A 13 1.27 0.04 6.02
CA GLY A 13 0.76 1.36 6.39
C GLY A 13 -0.76 1.36 6.61
N LEU A 14 -1.51 0.65 5.77
CA LEU A 14 -2.95 0.50 5.90
C LEU A 14 -3.34 -0.28 7.16
N PHE A 15 -2.63 -1.37 7.48
CA PHE A 15 -2.84 -2.11 8.72
C PHE A 15 -2.47 -1.29 9.96
N ALA A 16 -1.36 -0.54 9.92
CA ALA A 16 -0.98 0.35 11.01
C ALA A 16 -2.06 1.43 11.27
N ALA A 17 -2.59 2.04 10.22
CA ALA A 17 -3.67 3.01 10.35
C ALA A 17 -4.94 2.39 10.91
N ARG A 18 -5.30 1.19 10.45
CA ARG A 18 -6.47 0.46 10.94
C ARG A 18 -6.39 0.22 12.44
N GLU A 19 -5.25 -0.27 12.92
CA GLU A 19 -5.02 -0.52 14.34
C GLU A 19 -5.07 0.77 15.18
N LEU A 20 -4.58 1.89 14.63
CA LEU A 20 -4.59 3.18 15.32
C LEU A 20 -5.99 3.78 15.39
N VAL A 21 -6.77 3.74 14.32
CA VAL A 21 -8.17 4.23 14.30
C VAL A 21 -9.06 3.38 15.21
N ASP A 22 -8.83 2.07 15.29
CA ASP A 22 -9.63 1.20 16.16
C ASP A 22 -9.32 1.39 17.66
N LYS A 23 -8.16 1.96 18.01
CA LYS A 23 -7.68 2.10 19.40
C LYS A 23 -7.62 3.55 19.90
N SER A 24 -7.88 4.53 19.05
CA SER A 24 -7.75 5.96 19.38
C SER A 24 -8.55 6.85 18.43
N ASP A 25 -8.78 8.10 18.82
CA ASP A 25 -9.42 9.12 17.97
C ASP A 25 -8.39 9.95 17.17
N PHE A 26 -7.22 9.38 16.86
CA PHE A 26 -6.16 10.12 16.17
C PHE A 26 -6.56 10.56 14.77
N SER A 27 -6.26 11.81 14.45
CA SER A 27 -6.27 12.35 13.09
C SER A 27 -5.05 11.81 12.34
N ILE A 28 -5.29 10.83 11.46
CA ILE A 28 -4.25 10.17 10.66
C ILE A 28 -4.22 10.76 9.25
N LYS A 29 -3.03 11.04 8.73
CA LYS A 29 -2.82 11.34 7.29
C LYS A 29 -1.83 10.40 6.66
N PHE A 30 -2.10 10.05 5.41
CA PHE A 30 -1.18 9.30 4.57
C PHE A 30 -0.39 10.24 3.65
N VAL A 31 0.87 9.90 3.43
CA VAL A 31 1.69 10.45 2.34
C VAL A 31 2.14 9.28 1.48
N GLU A 32 1.68 9.26 0.24
CA GLU A 32 2.00 8.24 -0.75
C GLU A 32 2.51 8.91 -2.02
N LYS A 33 3.58 8.35 -2.60
CA LYS A 33 4.22 8.91 -3.80
C LYS A 33 3.43 8.57 -5.06
N GLY A 34 2.84 7.37 -5.12
CA GLY A 34 2.13 6.93 -6.30
C GLY A 34 0.66 7.38 -6.34
N LYS A 35 -0.05 6.83 -7.32
CA LYS A 35 -1.44 7.20 -7.62
C LYS A 35 -2.45 6.61 -6.63
N PRO A 36 -3.65 7.22 -6.51
CA PRO A 36 -4.79 6.59 -5.84
C PRO A 36 -5.24 5.32 -6.58
N VAL A 37 -6.07 4.49 -5.93
CA VAL A 37 -6.44 3.16 -6.44
C VAL A 37 -7.20 3.25 -7.76
N GLU A 38 -8.06 4.25 -7.90
CA GLU A 38 -8.93 4.48 -9.05
C GLU A 38 -8.14 4.78 -10.32
N GLU A 39 -7.05 5.53 -10.19
CA GLU A 39 -6.16 5.93 -11.30
C GLU A 39 -5.08 4.88 -11.60
N ARG A 40 -5.07 3.77 -10.85
CA ARG A 40 -4.06 2.71 -10.96
C ARG A 40 -4.39 1.70 -12.06
N ALA A 41 -5.68 1.48 -12.35
CA ALA A 41 -6.13 0.56 -13.39
C ALA A 41 -5.58 0.90 -14.78
N GLU A 42 -5.42 2.19 -15.08
CA GLU A 42 -4.84 2.68 -16.35
C GLU A 42 -3.35 2.34 -16.49
N THR A 43 -2.66 2.16 -15.35
CA THR A 43 -1.22 1.89 -15.32
C THR A 43 -0.90 0.40 -15.41
N LEU A 44 -1.81 -0.47 -14.96
CA LEU A 44 -1.60 -1.93 -14.95
C LEU A 44 -1.65 -2.57 -16.35
N GLY A 45 -2.18 -1.84 -17.34
CA GLY A 45 -2.20 -2.27 -18.75
C GLY A 45 -1.14 -1.64 -19.65
N SER A 46 -0.38 -0.65 -19.15
CA SER A 46 0.57 0.12 -19.95
C SER A 46 2.02 -0.28 -19.62
N GLN A 47 2.68 -0.89 -20.61
CA GLN A 47 4.12 -1.14 -20.79
C GLN A 47 5.03 -0.97 -19.53
N PRO A 48 5.74 -2.02 -19.09
CA PRO A 48 6.62 -2.00 -17.91
C PRO A 48 7.74 -0.93 -17.97
N GLU A 49 8.00 -0.39 -19.15
CA GLU A 49 9.10 0.52 -19.45
C GLU A 49 8.85 1.97 -18.99
N THR A 50 7.59 2.40 -18.81
CA THR A 50 7.25 3.83 -18.60
C THR A 50 6.17 4.12 -17.55
N GLY A 51 5.46 3.11 -17.02
CA GLY A 51 4.50 3.28 -15.93
C GLY A 51 5.16 3.51 -14.57
N PRO A 52 4.53 4.23 -13.61
CA PRO A 52 5.05 4.29 -12.24
C PRO A 52 5.21 2.88 -11.68
N PRO A 53 6.25 2.62 -10.86
CA PRO A 53 6.59 1.27 -10.43
C PRO A 53 5.39 0.60 -9.76
N ALA A 54 5.16 -0.69 -10.04
CA ALA A 54 4.11 -1.49 -9.37
C ALA A 54 4.22 -1.44 -7.83
N ALA A 55 5.37 -1.03 -7.30
CA ALA A 55 5.59 -0.80 -5.87
C ALA A 55 5.04 0.51 -5.30
N GLN A 56 4.65 1.49 -6.12
CA GLN A 56 4.27 2.84 -5.67
C GLN A 56 2.78 3.09 -5.86
N GLY A 57 2.16 3.82 -4.92
CA GLY A 57 0.73 4.16 -4.92
C GLY A 57 -0.04 3.48 -3.81
N VAL A 58 -1.27 3.92 -3.58
CA VAL A 58 -2.15 3.34 -2.54
C VAL A 58 -2.26 1.84 -2.78
N GLY A 59 -2.14 1.04 -1.72
CA GLY A 59 -2.07 -0.43 -1.67
C GLY A 59 -0.74 -1.06 -2.10
N GLY A 60 0.24 -0.26 -2.54
CA GLY A 60 1.58 -0.72 -2.89
C GLY A 60 1.61 -1.90 -3.86
N MET A 61 2.60 -2.79 -3.70
CA MET A 61 2.73 -4.04 -4.48
C MET A 61 1.59 -5.04 -4.23
N GLY A 62 0.88 -4.92 -3.12
CA GLY A 62 -0.20 -5.85 -2.76
C GLY A 62 -1.36 -5.80 -3.75
N LEU A 63 -1.70 -4.60 -4.26
CA LEU A 63 -2.78 -4.43 -5.23
C LEU A 63 -2.53 -5.05 -6.60
N THR A 64 -1.26 -5.23 -6.96
CA THR A 64 -0.87 -5.81 -8.25
C THR A 64 -0.54 -7.30 -8.13
N SER A 65 -0.70 -7.87 -6.95
CA SER A 65 -0.44 -9.28 -6.66
C SER A 65 -1.74 -10.08 -6.69
N ASN A 66 -1.61 -11.41 -6.69
CA ASN A 66 -2.72 -12.34 -6.44
C ASN A 66 -3.25 -12.27 -4.98
N GLY A 67 -2.68 -11.42 -4.12
CA GLY A 67 -3.11 -11.24 -2.74
C GLY A 67 -2.80 -12.42 -1.83
N VAL A 68 -1.91 -13.33 -2.24
CA VAL A 68 -1.55 -14.49 -1.42
C VAL A 68 -0.70 -14.03 -0.23
N LEU A 69 -1.20 -14.31 0.97
CA LEU A 69 -0.52 -14.01 2.22
C LEU A 69 0.35 -15.20 2.62
N ASN A 70 1.68 -14.99 2.60
CA ASN A 70 2.59 -15.96 3.17
C ASN A 70 2.75 -15.70 4.67
N ILE A 71 2.26 -16.64 5.49
CA ILE A 71 2.29 -16.56 6.95
C ILE A 71 3.51 -17.27 7.55
N ASP A 72 4.42 -17.78 6.71
CA ASP A 72 5.68 -18.36 7.14
C ASP A 72 6.62 -17.27 7.69
N PHE A 73 7.16 -17.53 8.88
CA PHE A 73 8.07 -16.65 9.60
C PHE A 73 9.51 -16.73 9.08
N SER A 74 9.82 -17.70 8.21
CA SER A 74 11.15 -17.88 7.61
C SER A 74 11.57 -16.79 6.61
N GLY A 75 10.68 -15.85 6.29
CA GLY A 75 10.95 -14.74 5.37
C GLY A 75 9.70 -14.34 4.61
N SER A 76 8.79 -13.62 5.26
CA SER A 76 7.59 -13.06 4.66
C SER A 76 7.92 -11.81 3.84
N ASN A 77 8.61 -12.03 2.72
CA ASN A 77 8.52 -11.12 1.60
C ASN A 77 7.09 -11.27 1.08
N LEU A 78 6.30 -10.19 1.07
CA LEU A 78 5.02 -10.16 0.35
C LEU A 78 5.30 -10.62 -1.09
N CYS A 79 4.92 -11.85 -1.42
CA CYS A 79 5.30 -12.49 -2.67
C CYS A 79 4.48 -11.85 -3.79
N LEU A 80 5.14 -11.10 -4.67
CA LEU A 80 4.58 -10.71 -5.96
C LEU A 80 4.68 -11.91 -6.90
N CYS A 81 3.54 -12.37 -7.40
CA CYS A 81 3.51 -13.10 -8.67
C CYS A 81 3.36 -12.10 -9.81
#